data_AF-A0A345PPU6-F1
#
_entry.id   AF-A0A345PPU6-F1
#
_cell.length_a   1.000
_cell.length_b   1.000
_cell.length_c   1.000
_cell.angle_alpha   90.00
_cell.angle_beta   90.00
_cell.angle_gamma   90.00
#
_symmetry.space_group_name_H-M   'P 1'
#
loop_
_entity.id
_entity.type
_entity.pdbx_description
1 polymer ?
#
loop_
_entity_poly.entity_id
_entity_poly.type
_entity_poly.pdbx_seq_one_letter_code
_entity_poly.pdbx_strand_id
1 'polypeptide(L)'
;MDLMAAMSYKDWLSRQQRQKQGIERAHEQGKYRGKQPDHERHQKVVYYRNVKKLSIYETAQATGYSASQVCRIQRLYTLNN
;
A
#
# COMPACT_ATOMS: atom_id res chain seq x y z
N MET A 1 6.70 -34.74 -28.97
CA MET A 1 6.03 -33.96 -27.91
C MET A 1 6.99 -33.49 -26.80
N ASP A 2 8.07 -34.21 -26.51
CA ASP A 2 8.90 -33.94 -25.32
C ASP A 2 9.82 -32.70 -25.43
N LEU A 3 10.42 -32.47 -26.61
CA LEU A 3 11.35 -31.36 -26.81
C LEU A 3 10.68 -29.97 -26.66
N MET A 4 9.47 -29.81 -27.20
CA MET A 4 8.74 -28.54 -27.09
C MET A 4 8.33 -28.23 -25.64
N ALA A 5 7.96 -29.25 -24.88
CA ALA A 5 7.64 -29.11 -23.45
C ALA A 5 8.89 -28.76 -22.62
N ALA A 6 10.04 -29.39 -22.91
CA ALA A 6 11.30 -29.07 -22.26
C ALA A 6 11.77 -27.63 -22.58
N MET A 7 11.64 -27.19 -23.84
CA MET A 7 11.99 -25.84 -24.27
C MET A 7 11.10 -24.78 -23.60
N SER A 8 9.79 -25.00 -23.54
CA SER A 8 8.85 -24.06 -22.92
C SER A 8 9.10 -23.93 -21.41
N TYR A 9 9.41 -25.03 -20.74
CA TYR A 9 9.77 -25.03 -19.32
C TYR A 9 11.07 -24.24 -19.05
N LYS A 10 12.11 -24.44 -19.86
CA LYS A 10 13.37 -23.70 -19.75
C LYS A 10 13.18 -22.19 -19.94
N ASP A 11 12.34 -21.80 -20.89
CA ASP A 11 12.01 -20.40 -21.15
C ASP A 11 11.20 -19.78 -19.98
N TRP A 12 10.25 -20.52 -19.41
CA TRP A 12 9.55 -20.10 -18.17
C TRP A 12 10.52 -19.86 -17.00
N LEU A 13 11.43 -20.81 -16.74
CA LEU A 13 12.48 -20.65 -15.72
C LEU A 13 13.33 -19.40 -15.97
N SER A 14 13.71 -19.17 -17.23
CA SER A 14 14.52 -18.00 -17.62
C SER A 14 13.77 -16.68 -17.40
N ARG A 15 12.43 -16.66 -17.58
CA ARG A 15 11.60 -15.49 -17.25
C ARG A 15 11.52 -15.26 -15.74
N GLN A 16 11.28 -16.32 -14.97
CA GLN A 16 11.27 -16.28 -13.50
C GLN A 16 12.58 -15.72 -12.95
N GLN A 17 13.72 -16.23 -13.42
CA GLN A 17 15.05 -15.79 -12.99
C GLN A 17 15.27 -14.29 -13.27
N ARG A 18 14.94 -13.83 -14.50
CA ARG A 18 15.07 -12.41 -14.86
C ARG A 18 14.13 -11.52 -14.06
N GLN A 19 12.92 -11.98 -13.80
CA GLN A 19 11.96 -11.24 -12.98
C GLN A 19 12.50 -11.10 -11.54
N LYS A 20 13.00 -12.18 -10.95
CA LYS A 20 13.60 -12.16 -9.62
C LYS A 20 14.77 -11.16 -9.53
N GLN A 21 15.71 -11.23 -10.47
CA GLN A 21 16.83 -10.28 -10.54
C GLN A 21 16.38 -8.83 -10.74
N GLY A 22 15.27 -8.61 -11.47
CA GLY A 22 14.69 -7.28 -11.64
C GLY A 22 14.05 -6.75 -10.36
N ILE A 23 13.32 -7.62 -9.64
CA ILE A 23 12.70 -7.32 -8.36
C ILE A 23 13.77 -6.99 -7.31
N GLU A 24 14.82 -7.82 -7.19
CA GLU A 24 15.94 -7.58 -6.26
C GLU A 24 16.60 -6.22 -6.49
N ARG A 25 16.96 -5.91 -7.75
CA ARG A 25 17.50 -4.59 -8.11
C ARG A 25 16.55 -3.43 -7.80
N ALA A 26 15.25 -3.62 -7.99
CA ALA A 26 14.25 -2.59 -7.66
C ALA A 26 14.06 -2.41 -6.15
N HIS A 27 14.21 -3.48 -5.36
CA HIS A 27 14.26 -3.40 -3.89
C HIS A 27 15.51 -2.66 -3.42
N GLU A 28 16.70 -2.98 -3.94
CA GLU A 28 17.96 -2.27 -3.64
C GLU A 28 17.87 -0.78 -3.99
N GLN A 29 17.22 -0.45 -5.10
CA GLN A 29 16.96 0.94 -5.52
C GLN A 29 15.82 1.62 -4.74
N GLY A 30 15.18 0.94 -3.77
CA GLY A 30 14.11 1.52 -2.95
C GLY A 30 12.83 1.89 -3.72
N LYS A 31 12.57 1.24 -4.86
CA LYS A 31 11.39 1.51 -5.71
C LYS A 31 10.10 0.98 -5.11
N TYR A 32 10.16 -0.11 -4.34
CA TYR A 32 9.00 -0.68 -3.66
C TYR A 32 8.76 -0.01 -2.31
N ARG A 33 7.85 0.97 -2.28
CA ARG A 33 7.47 1.72 -1.06
C ARG A 33 6.10 1.33 -0.49
N GLY A 34 5.47 0.29 -1.04
CA GLY A 34 4.10 -0.09 -0.73
C GLY A 34 3.07 0.96 -1.18
N LYS A 35 1.82 0.77 -0.75
CA LYS A 35 0.73 1.69 -1.04
C LYS A 35 0.92 3.01 -0.28
N GLN A 36 1.06 4.11 -1.01
CA GLN A 36 1.20 5.42 -0.40
C GLN A 36 -0.13 5.90 0.20
N PRO A 37 -0.08 6.61 1.34
CA PRO A 37 -1.27 7.21 1.94
C PRO A 37 -1.79 8.36 1.07
N ASP A 38 -3.10 8.55 1.11
CA ASP A 38 -3.75 9.74 0.57
C ASP A 38 -3.68 10.84 1.64
N HIS A 39 -2.69 11.73 1.50
CA HIS A 39 -2.39 12.75 2.49
C HIS A 39 -3.52 13.76 2.67
N GLU A 40 -4.19 14.17 1.59
CA GLU A 40 -5.31 15.12 1.66
C GLU A 40 -6.48 14.51 2.43
N ARG A 41 -6.79 13.25 2.15
CA ARG A 41 -7.89 12.56 2.83
C ARG A 41 -7.54 12.26 4.29
N HIS A 42 -6.27 11.95 4.59
CA HIS A 42 -5.78 11.86 5.97
C HIS A 42 -5.92 13.19 6.72
N GLN A 43 -5.59 14.32 6.10
CA GLN A 43 -5.77 15.65 6.71
C GLN A 43 -7.25 15.93 7.01
N LYS A 44 -8.17 15.55 6.12
CA LYS A 44 -9.62 15.65 6.39
C LYS A 44 -10.05 14.84 7.61
N VAL A 45 -9.54 13.62 7.76
CA VAL A 45 -9.76 12.80 8.97
C VAL A 45 -9.26 13.53 10.21
N VAL A 46 -8.03 14.04 10.19
CA VAL A 46 -7.44 14.76 11.33
C VAL A 46 -8.25 16.01 11.68
N TYR A 47 -8.65 16.80 10.68
CA TYR A 47 -9.48 17.99 10.87
C TYR A 47 -10.84 17.65 11.52
N TYR A 48 -11.53 16.62 11.02
CA TYR A 48 -12.81 16.20 11.60
C TYR A 48 -12.69 15.67 13.03
N ARG A 49 -11.61 14.95 13.34
CA ARG A 49 -11.37 14.41 14.69
C ARG A 49 -10.91 15.48 15.68
N ASN A 50 -9.97 16.35 15.29
CA ASN A 50 -9.32 17.27 16.21
C ASN A 50 -10.03 18.62 16.31
N VAL A 51 -10.56 19.14 15.19
CA VAL A 51 -11.20 20.46 15.14
C VAL A 51 -12.71 20.32 15.32
N LYS A 52 -13.38 19.53 14.47
CA LYS A 52 -14.85 19.36 14.55
C LYS A 52 -15.32 18.43 15.67
N LYS A 53 -14.41 17.69 16.31
CA LYS A 53 -14.69 16.73 17.39
C LYS A 53 -15.78 15.69 17.05
N LEU A 54 -15.91 15.32 15.77
CA LEU A 54 -16.85 14.31 15.30
C LEU A 54 -16.48 12.92 15.82
N SER A 55 -17.44 12.02 16.00
CA SER A 55 -17.17 10.63 16.38
C SER A 55 -16.40 9.87 15.28
N ILE A 56 -15.85 8.69 15.63
CA ILE A 56 -15.11 7.84 14.68
C ILE A 56 -16.04 7.40 13.55
N TYR A 57 -17.28 7.05 13.89
CA TYR A 57 -18.29 6.61 12.92
C TYR A 57 -18.68 7.72 11.94
N GLU A 58 -18.98 8.92 12.45
CA GLU A 58 -19.33 10.07 11.60
C GLU A 58 -18.15 10.48 10.70
N THR A 59 -16.93 10.43 11.23
CA THR A 59 -15.72 10.73 10.45
C THR A 59 -15.52 9.69 9.34
N ALA A 60 -15.77 8.41 9.62
CA ALA A 60 -15.71 7.34 8.64
C ALA A 60 -16.72 7.56 7.51
N GLN A 61 -17.98 7.90 7.84
CA GLN A 61 -19.01 8.23 6.85
C GLN A 61 -18.63 9.46 6.01
N ALA A 62 -18.18 10.55 6.66
CA ALA A 62 -17.83 11.79 5.98
C ALA A 62 -16.58 11.69 5.08
N THR A 63 -15.66 10.78 5.39
CA THR A 63 -14.42 10.60 4.63
C THR A 63 -14.44 9.37 3.72
N GLY A 64 -15.42 8.49 3.84
CA GLY A 64 -15.52 7.20 3.14
C GLY A 64 -14.48 6.15 3.56
N TYR A 65 -13.78 6.36 4.68
CA TYR A 65 -12.86 5.37 5.24
C TYR A 65 -13.58 4.46 6.24
N SER A 66 -13.03 3.27 6.50
CA SER A 66 -13.51 2.44 7.60
C SER A 66 -13.16 3.08 8.96
N ALA A 67 -13.92 2.73 10.00
CA ALA A 67 -13.61 3.15 11.37
C ALA A 67 -12.18 2.76 11.79
N SER A 68 -11.71 1.57 11.40
CA SER A 68 -10.35 1.09 11.67
C SER A 68 -9.28 1.92 10.94
N GLN A 69 -9.54 2.35 9.71
CA GLN A 69 -8.65 3.27 8.99
C GLN A 69 -8.59 4.63 9.67
N VAL A 70 -9.72 5.18 10.12
CA VAL A 70 -9.79 6.44 10.87
C VAL A 70 -8.96 6.34 12.16
N CYS A 71 -9.10 5.27 12.94
CA CYS A 71 -8.30 5.05 14.15
C CYS A 71 -6.80 4.95 13.84
N ARG A 72 -6.43 4.22 12.78
CA ARG A 72 -5.03 4.08 12.35
C ARG A 72 -4.43 5.42 11.96
N ILE A 73 -5.17 6.24 11.19
CA ILE A 73 -4.76 7.58 10.79
C ILE A 73 -4.60 8.47 12.02
N GLN A 74 -5.57 8.46 12.93
CA GLN A 74 -5.50 9.26 14.15
C GLN A 74 -4.22 8.93 14.94
N ARG A 75 -3.93 7.64 15.16
CA ARG A 75 -2.70 7.21 15.84
C ARG A 75 -1.43 7.66 15.10
N LEU A 76 -1.40 7.54 13.77
CA LEU A 76 -0.26 7.96 12.94
C LEU A 76 0.06 9.45 13.13
N TYR A 77 -0.94 10.32 13.11
CA TYR A 77 -0.73 11.77 13.21
C TYR A 77 -0.55 12.28 14.65
N THR A 78 -1.01 11.53 15.65
CA THR A 78 -0.73 11.83 17.06
C THR A 78 0.71 11.49 17.44
N LEU A 79 1.32 10.45 16.85
CA LEU A 79 2.72 10.06 17.12
C LEU A 79 3.75 10.91 16.37
N ASN A 80 3.35 11.56 15.28
CA ASN A 80 4.21 12.41 14.45
C ASN A 80 4.16 13.90 14.84
N ASN A 81 3.33 14.28 15.80
CA ASN A 81 3.34 15.59 16.47
C ASN A 81 4.08 15.47 17.80
#